data_AF-A0A1I3LJ22-F1
#
_entry.id   AF-A0A1I3LJ22-F1
#
_cell.length_a   1.000
_cell.length_b   1.000
_cell.length_c   1.000
_cell.angle_alpha   90.00
_cell.angle_beta   90.00
_cell.angle_gamma   90.00
#
_symmetry.space_group_name_H-M   'P 1'
#
loop_
_entity.id
_entity.type
_entity.pdbx_description
1 polymer ?
#
loop_
_entity_poly.entity_id
_entity_poly.type
_entity_poly.pdbx_seq_one_letter_code
_entity_poly.pdbx_strand_id
1 'polypeptide(L)'
;MKLKSMNHVLAAINRCDVILKNGQEQFVGLYYDEVNFDRPIVLFKCDWALNYYLAKALELMPVQCVEHKPLTRALFEYTKEGDYIDVKYMNAVATIYSNLDKFKNHKDKEDFDEELYNDVTIQLYQLESVVCKRAEKKFLIKEAKKIKVQSSAAKPLEFIQTAIPKIAEETGFDYRVIHNASKGTYEFYMETILDEYDFDLWVMAMVSMPDQKIYVGNRCLFRNFELSETALAVEYIKVLIKTSNEELRKEVKTFCDEFEINPRLFDITKNSIKTMLEMNYNYSGIEYGINDSMKTQVMVYLQDINDNAKMFEVCITYNEFSRNPDAFKKFIEEPKVQKKWNFWSRRKKYNQKYFDEKFQTIEQ
;
A
#
# COMPACT_ATOMS: atom_id res chain seq x y z
N MET A 1 8.54 13.58 -23.93
CA MET A 1 7.92 13.56 -22.59
C MET A 1 8.69 12.55 -21.75
N LYS A 2 9.32 12.93 -20.62
CA LYS A 2 9.96 11.95 -19.74
C LYS A 2 8.83 11.20 -19.03
N LEU A 3 8.63 9.92 -19.35
CA LEU A 3 7.77 9.03 -18.58
C LEU A 3 8.21 9.13 -17.11
N LYS A 4 7.35 9.67 -16.25
CA LYS A 4 7.57 9.61 -14.80
C LYS A 4 7.63 8.14 -14.43
N SER A 5 8.52 7.80 -13.49
CA SER A 5 8.53 6.44 -12.94
C SER A 5 7.12 6.12 -12.45
N MET A 6 6.53 5.04 -12.93
CA MET A 6 5.20 4.60 -12.47
C MET A 6 5.17 4.41 -10.95
N ASN A 7 6.30 4.04 -10.33
CA ASN A 7 6.39 3.97 -8.87
C ASN A 7 6.11 5.31 -8.19
N HIS A 8 6.47 6.43 -8.83
CA HIS A 8 6.12 7.77 -8.35
C HIS A 8 4.62 8.04 -8.50
N VAL A 9 4.01 7.61 -9.61
CA VAL A 9 2.57 7.73 -9.85
C VAL A 9 1.77 6.89 -8.84
N LEU A 10 2.12 5.62 -8.65
CA LEU A 10 1.49 4.75 -7.65
C LEU A 10 1.65 5.30 -6.22
N ALA A 11 2.84 5.82 -5.88
CA ALA A 11 3.06 6.47 -4.59
C ALA A 11 2.22 7.74 -4.42
N ALA A 12 1.98 8.49 -5.49
CA ALA A 12 1.09 9.65 -5.47
C ALA A 12 -0.38 9.23 -5.33
N ILE A 13 -0.82 8.19 -6.05
CA ILE A 13 -2.18 7.65 -5.94
C ILE A 13 -2.53 7.31 -4.49
N ASN A 14 -1.62 6.64 -3.77
CA ASN A 14 -1.81 6.27 -2.36
C ASN A 14 -2.00 7.46 -1.41
N ARG A 15 -1.68 8.67 -1.86
CA ARG A 15 -1.84 9.91 -1.10
C ARG A 15 -3.00 10.77 -1.61
N CYS A 16 -3.63 10.38 -2.70
CA CYS A 16 -4.75 11.12 -3.24
C CYS A 16 -6.01 10.88 -2.42
N ASP A 17 -6.81 11.92 -2.30
CA ASP A 17 -8.14 11.86 -1.71
C ASP A 17 -9.16 11.36 -2.72
N VAL A 18 -8.98 11.79 -3.96
CA VAL A 18 -9.84 11.45 -5.09
C VAL A 18 -9.04 11.51 -6.38
N ILE A 19 -9.39 10.66 -7.32
CA ILE A 19 -8.84 10.68 -8.67
C ILE A 19 -9.95 11.01 -9.65
N LEU A 20 -9.74 12.10 -10.39
CA LEU A 20 -10.63 12.50 -11.46
C LEU A 20 -10.21 11.82 -12.75
N LYS A 21 -11.17 11.21 -13.45
CA LYS A 21 -10.93 10.56 -14.74
C LYS A 21 -11.75 11.18 -15.87
N ASN A 22 -11.19 11.12 -17.07
CA ASN A 22 -11.82 11.41 -18.35
C ASN A 22 -11.73 10.14 -19.19
N GLY A 23 -12.69 9.24 -19.02
CA GLY A 23 -12.63 7.88 -19.55
C GLY A 23 -11.33 7.17 -19.17
N GLN A 24 -10.66 6.59 -20.18
CA GLN A 24 -9.35 5.96 -20.05
C GLN A 24 -8.21 6.83 -20.61
N GLU A 25 -8.42 8.15 -20.77
CA GLU A 25 -7.48 9.03 -21.47
C GLU A 25 -6.65 9.89 -20.52
N GLN A 26 -7.24 10.37 -19.43
CA GLN A 26 -6.59 11.28 -18.50
C GLN A 26 -7.01 10.98 -17.06
N PHE A 27 -6.04 11.02 -16.16
CA PHE A 27 -6.22 10.91 -14.72
C PHE A 27 -5.56 12.10 -14.02
N VAL A 28 -6.27 12.70 -13.07
CA VAL A 28 -5.78 13.79 -12.22
C VAL A 28 -6.03 13.42 -10.76
N GLY A 29 -4.97 13.22 -10.00
CA GLY A 29 -5.05 12.95 -8.58
C GLY A 29 -5.08 14.24 -7.77
N LEU A 30 -6.07 14.39 -6.89
CA LEU A 30 -6.22 15.54 -6.01
C LEU A 30 -5.91 15.16 -4.56
N TYR A 31 -5.35 16.11 -3.82
CA TYR A 31 -5.07 15.95 -2.40
C TYR A 31 -5.35 17.27 -1.66
N TYR A 32 -5.93 17.17 -0.46
CA TYR A 32 -6.19 18.27 0.43
C TYR A 32 -5.88 17.90 1.87
N ASP A 33 -5.16 18.79 2.54
CA ASP A 33 -4.87 18.71 3.96
C ASP A 33 -5.00 20.12 4.52
N GLU A 34 -6.02 20.33 5.35
CA GLU A 34 -6.39 21.63 5.93
C GLU A 34 -5.28 22.26 6.77
N VAL A 35 -4.36 21.44 7.30
CA VAL A 35 -3.25 21.93 8.13
C VAL A 35 -2.16 22.56 7.27
N ASN A 36 -1.95 22.02 6.07
CA ASN A 36 -0.80 22.35 5.23
C ASN A 36 -1.16 23.15 3.97
N PHE A 37 -2.43 23.17 3.57
CA PHE A 37 -2.85 23.77 2.30
C PHE A 37 -4.16 24.55 2.44
N ASP A 38 -4.18 25.78 1.91
CA ASP A 38 -5.38 26.62 1.86
C ASP A 38 -6.45 26.10 0.89
N ARG A 39 -6.08 25.20 -0.03
CA ARG A 39 -6.94 24.61 -1.06
C ARG A 39 -6.34 23.31 -1.59
N PRO A 40 -7.14 22.43 -2.22
CA PRO A 40 -6.62 21.19 -2.79
C PRO A 40 -5.55 21.45 -3.85
N ILE A 41 -4.60 20.52 -3.95
CA ILE A 41 -3.51 20.53 -4.93
C ILE A 41 -3.65 19.39 -5.94
N VAL A 42 -3.05 19.57 -7.12
CA VAL A 42 -2.89 18.48 -8.09
C VAL A 42 -1.64 17.68 -7.72
N LEU A 43 -1.81 16.45 -7.25
CA LEU A 43 -0.70 15.63 -6.78
C LEU A 43 -0.01 14.86 -7.92
N PHE A 44 -0.78 14.37 -8.88
CA PHE A 44 -0.23 13.75 -10.09
C PHE A 44 -1.15 13.94 -11.30
N LYS A 45 -0.55 13.84 -12.49
CA LYS A 45 -1.25 13.78 -13.77
C LYS A 45 -0.70 12.60 -14.58
N CYS A 46 -1.60 11.81 -15.16
CA CYS A 46 -1.22 10.70 -16.03
C CYS A 46 -2.07 10.68 -17.30
N ASP A 47 -1.41 10.49 -18.45
CA ASP A 47 -2.04 10.31 -19.75
C ASP A 47 -1.66 8.98 -20.44
N TRP A 48 -2.51 8.65 -21.41
CA TRP A 48 -2.37 7.73 -22.55
C TRP A 48 -1.61 6.40 -22.39
N ALA A 49 -0.31 6.40 -22.11
CA ALA A 49 0.57 5.24 -22.26
C ALA A 49 0.41 4.18 -21.15
N LEU A 50 -0.06 4.59 -19.97
CA LEU A 50 -0.13 3.73 -18.78
C LEU A 50 -1.53 3.60 -18.21
N ASN A 51 -2.52 4.17 -18.88
CA ASN A 51 -3.87 4.35 -18.36
C ASN A 51 -4.67 3.05 -18.15
N TYR A 52 -4.38 1.99 -18.90
CA TYR A 52 -5.04 0.72 -18.65
C TYR A 52 -4.47 0.06 -17.39
N TYR A 53 -3.14 -0.02 -17.27
CA TYR A 53 -2.49 -0.46 -16.03
C TYR A 53 -2.96 0.38 -14.84
N LEU A 54 -3.02 1.71 -15.02
CA LEU A 54 -3.50 2.62 -13.98
C LEU A 54 -4.97 2.37 -13.64
N ALA A 55 -5.84 2.19 -14.64
CA ALA A 55 -7.25 1.88 -14.40
C ALA A 55 -7.39 0.57 -13.60
N LYS A 56 -6.59 -0.45 -13.91
CA LYS A 56 -6.56 -1.70 -13.14
C LYS A 56 -5.97 -1.56 -11.74
N ALA A 57 -4.90 -0.80 -11.59
CA ALA A 57 -4.37 -0.47 -10.28
C ALA A 57 -5.42 0.28 -9.45
N LEU A 58 -6.14 1.23 -10.06
CA LEU A 58 -7.17 2.04 -9.41
C LEU A 58 -8.46 1.28 -9.09
N GLU A 59 -8.83 0.25 -9.85
CA GLU A 59 -9.92 -0.67 -9.49
C GLU A 59 -9.68 -1.36 -8.14
N LEU A 60 -8.41 -1.49 -7.74
CA LEU A 60 -7.98 -2.27 -6.58
C LEU A 60 -7.38 -1.42 -5.47
N MET A 61 -7.44 -0.10 -5.60
CA MET A 61 -6.94 0.84 -4.60
C MET A 61 -8.12 1.51 -3.91
N PRO A 62 -8.04 1.79 -2.60
CA PRO A 62 -9.15 2.35 -1.82
C PRO A 62 -9.45 3.82 -2.14
N VAL A 63 -8.81 4.41 -3.15
CA VAL A 63 -8.99 5.81 -3.53
C VAL A 63 -10.17 5.94 -4.50
N GLN A 64 -11.12 6.81 -4.16
CA GLN A 64 -12.31 6.99 -4.97
C GLN A 64 -11.96 7.59 -6.34
N CYS A 65 -12.45 6.94 -7.40
CA CYS A 65 -12.28 7.40 -8.78
C CYS A 65 -13.58 7.99 -9.33
N VAL A 66 -13.58 9.29 -9.64
CA VAL A 66 -14.77 10.05 -10.08
C VAL A 66 -14.64 10.45 -11.56
N GLU A 67 -15.64 10.09 -12.36
CA GLU A 67 -15.72 10.53 -13.76
C GLU A 67 -16.18 12.00 -13.82
N HIS A 68 -15.32 12.90 -14.29
CA HIS A 68 -15.65 14.31 -14.45
C HIS A 68 -14.91 14.96 -15.62
N LYS A 69 -15.21 14.53 -16.85
CA LYS A 69 -14.49 14.89 -18.09
C LYS A 69 -14.07 16.37 -18.22
N PRO A 70 -14.97 17.37 -18.05
CA PRO A 70 -14.59 18.77 -18.25
C PRO A 70 -13.55 19.26 -17.24
N LEU A 71 -13.72 18.91 -15.98
CA LEU A 71 -12.81 19.29 -14.90
C LEU A 71 -11.48 18.55 -15.02
N THR A 72 -11.50 17.24 -15.26
CA THR A 72 -10.29 16.44 -15.47
C THR A 72 -9.44 17.04 -16.58
N ARG A 73 -10.05 17.32 -17.75
CA ARG A 73 -9.36 17.91 -18.89
C ARG A 73 -8.79 19.29 -18.56
N ALA A 74 -9.58 20.14 -17.92
CA ALA A 74 -9.16 21.49 -17.56
C ALA A 74 -7.99 21.50 -16.55
N LEU A 75 -8.06 20.68 -15.50
CA LEU A 75 -6.97 20.57 -14.53
C LEU A 75 -5.73 19.96 -15.18
N PHE A 76 -5.91 18.97 -16.06
CA PHE A 76 -4.81 18.33 -16.76
C PHE A 76 -4.02 19.32 -17.62
N GLU A 77 -4.73 20.14 -18.40
CA GLU A 77 -4.17 21.14 -19.33
C GLU A 77 -3.59 22.37 -18.58
N TYR A 78 -4.30 22.89 -17.58
CA TYR A 78 -4.03 24.24 -17.04
C TYR A 78 -3.44 24.29 -15.62
N THR A 79 -3.38 23.17 -14.89
CA THR A 79 -2.86 23.15 -13.49
C THR A 79 -1.63 22.25 -13.42
N LYS A 80 -0.48 22.73 -12.93
CA LYS A 80 0.72 21.87 -12.81
C LYS A 80 0.62 20.98 -11.58
N GLU A 81 1.38 19.90 -11.59
CA GLU A 81 1.51 19.07 -10.38
C GLU A 81 2.25 19.84 -9.28
N GLY A 82 1.77 19.70 -8.04
CA GLY A 82 2.20 20.48 -6.89
C GLY A 82 1.50 21.84 -6.77
N ASP A 83 0.85 22.32 -7.83
CA ASP A 83 0.12 23.58 -7.78
C ASP A 83 -1.26 23.39 -7.16
N TYR A 84 -1.72 24.46 -6.53
CA TYR A 84 -3.08 24.58 -6.06
C TYR A 84 -4.09 24.61 -7.22
N ILE A 85 -5.28 24.09 -6.95
CA ILE A 85 -6.42 24.22 -7.86
C ILE A 85 -6.85 25.69 -7.96
N ASP A 86 -7.04 26.15 -9.19
CA ASP A 86 -7.54 27.50 -9.48
C ASP A 86 -8.94 27.72 -8.88
N VAL A 87 -9.18 28.92 -8.35
CA VAL A 87 -10.44 29.34 -7.71
C VAL A 87 -11.65 29.06 -8.60
N LYS A 88 -11.50 29.22 -9.93
CA LYS A 88 -12.61 28.94 -10.88
C LYS A 88 -13.10 27.49 -10.87
N TYR A 89 -12.27 26.55 -10.41
CA TYR A 89 -12.61 25.12 -10.33
C TYR A 89 -13.05 24.69 -8.93
N MET A 90 -12.92 25.57 -7.92
CA MET A 90 -13.13 25.21 -6.51
C MET A 90 -14.55 24.71 -6.21
N ASN A 91 -15.58 25.28 -6.83
CA ASN A 91 -16.95 24.82 -6.60
C ASN A 91 -17.15 23.37 -7.05
N ALA A 92 -16.65 23.01 -8.23
CA ALA A 92 -16.76 21.64 -8.74
C ALA A 92 -15.95 20.65 -7.88
N VAL A 93 -14.75 21.05 -7.46
CA VAL A 93 -13.91 20.24 -6.56
C VAL A 93 -14.56 20.09 -5.19
N ALA A 94 -15.13 21.14 -4.62
CA ALA A 94 -15.83 21.09 -3.34
C ALA A 94 -17.03 20.14 -3.39
N THR A 95 -17.80 20.12 -4.47
CA THR A 95 -18.89 19.16 -4.67
C THR A 95 -18.40 17.71 -4.75
N ILE A 96 -17.23 17.47 -5.36
CA ILE A 96 -16.62 16.14 -5.36
C ILE A 96 -16.19 15.78 -3.93
N TYR A 97 -15.50 16.69 -3.25
CA TYR A 97 -14.99 16.49 -1.90
C TYR A 97 -16.11 16.24 -0.88
N SER A 98 -17.23 16.96 -0.95
CA SER A 98 -18.39 16.74 -0.07
C SER A 98 -19.02 15.36 -0.22
N ASN A 99 -18.75 14.65 -1.32
CA ASN A 99 -19.24 13.31 -1.59
C ASN A 99 -18.21 12.21 -1.27
N LEU A 100 -16.98 12.56 -0.90
CA LEU A 100 -16.00 11.58 -0.46
C LEU A 100 -16.35 11.13 0.96
N ASP A 101 -16.20 9.84 1.23
CA ASP A 101 -16.62 9.26 2.50
C ASP A 101 -15.89 9.90 3.69
N LYS A 102 -14.59 10.21 3.53
CA LYS A 102 -13.81 10.92 4.56
C LYS A 102 -14.30 12.34 4.94
N PHE A 103 -15.18 12.95 4.14
CA PHE A 103 -15.77 14.27 4.42
C PHE A 103 -17.28 14.23 4.66
N LYS A 104 -17.93 13.10 4.40
CA LYS A 104 -19.29 12.89 4.88
C LYS A 104 -19.17 12.78 6.40
N ASN A 105 -19.84 13.67 7.13
CA ASN A 105 -19.98 13.54 8.57
C ASN A 105 -20.55 12.15 8.87
N HIS A 106 -19.69 11.22 9.30
CA HIS A 106 -20.06 9.88 9.78
C HIS A 106 -20.98 10.03 10.99
N LYS A 107 -22.28 10.23 10.73
CA LYS A 107 -23.34 9.97 11.70
C LYS A 107 -23.79 8.51 11.66
N ASP A 108 -23.44 7.80 10.59
CA ASP A 108 -23.52 6.35 10.54
C ASP A 108 -22.11 5.85 10.81
N LYS A 109 -21.87 5.40 12.06
CA LYS A 109 -20.68 4.61 12.39
C LYS A 109 -20.69 3.43 11.43
N GLU A 110 -19.62 3.23 10.66
CA GLU A 110 -19.37 1.94 10.03
C GLU A 110 -19.52 0.88 11.14
N ASP A 111 -20.25 -0.21 10.85
CA ASP A 111 -20.33 -1.29 11.84
C ASP A 111 -18.90 -1.84 12.05
N PHE A 112 -18.63 -2.35 13.24
CA PHE A 112 -17.29 -2.83 13.64
C PHE A 112 -16.69 -3.78 12.60
N ASP A 113 -17.54 -4.59 11.97
CA ASP A 113 -17.14 -5.56 10.94
C ASP A 113 -16.63 -4.89 9.65
N GLU A 114 -17.21 -3.75 9.26
CA GLU A 114 -16.76 -2.98 8.09
C GLU A 114 -15.42 -2.26 8.37
N GLU A 115 -15.29 -1.64 9.55
CA GLU A 115 -14.02 -1.04 9.98
C GLU A 115 -12.91 -2.09 10.07
N LEU A 116 -13.22 -3.28 10.61
CA LEU A 116 -12.30 -4.40 10.70
C LEU A 116 -11.90 -4.94 9.31
N TYR A 117 -12.86 -5.09 8.40
CA TYR A 117 -12.59 -5.53 7.02
C TYR A 117 -11.68 -4.55 6.28
N ASN A 118 -11.95 -3.25 6.41
CA ASN A 118 -11.12 -2.19 5.83
C ASN A 118 -9.69 -2.24 6.36
N ASP A 119 -9.51 -2.40 7.68
CA ASP A 119 -8.20 -2.55 8.30
C ASP A 119 -7.44 -3.79 7.80
N VAL A 120 -8.10 -4.94 7.77
CA VAL A 120 -7.51 -6.20 7.27
C VAL A 120 -7.06 -6.02 5.82
N THR A 121 -7.90 -5.43 4.98
CA THR A 121 -7.60 -5.16 3.57
C THR A 121 -6.40 -4.23 3.41
N ILE A 122 -6.36 -3.11 4.15
CA ILE A 122 -5.22 -2.17 4.14
C ILE A 122 -3.93 -2.90 4.49
N GLN A 123 -3.97 -3.77 5.50
CA GLN A 123 -2.81 -4.49 5.96
C GLN A 123 -2.34 -5.57 4.99
N LEU A 124 -3.27 -6.28 4.35
CA LEU A 124 -2.95 -7.23 3.28
C LEU A 124 -2.23 -6.54 2.11
N TYR A 125 -2.64 -5.32 1.75
CA TYR A 125 -1.93 -4.53 0.74
C TYR A 125 -0.55 -4.07 1.21
N GLN A 126 -0.38 -3.73 2.49
CA GLN A 126 0.95 -3.43 3.05
C GLN A 126 1.86 -4.65 3.00
N LEU A 127 1.32 -5.83 3.33
CA LEU A 127 2.02 -7.11 3.25
C LEU A 127 2.46 -7.42 1.82
N GLU A 128 1.55 -7.29 0.85
CA GLU A 128 1.85 -7.43 -0.57
C GLU A 128 3.00 -6.50 -0.97
N SER A 129 2.95 -5.23 -0.58
CA SER A 129 4.01 -4.25 -0.86
C SER A 129 5.39 -4.70 -0.34
N VAL A 130 5.43 -5.23 0.89
CA VAL A 130 6.66 -5.72 1.51
C VAL A 130 7.20 -6.93 0.75
N VAL A 131 6.36 -7.92 0.46
CA VAL A 131 6.73 -9.13 -0.28
C VAL A 131 7.25 -8.78 -1.68
N CYS A 132 6.59 -7.87 -2.38
CA CYS A 132 6.99 -7.45 -3.73
C CYS A 132 8.34 -6.71 -3.74
N LYS A 133 8.60 -5.86 -2.73
CA LYS A 133 9.91 -5.20 -2.58
C LYS A 133 11.03 -6.22 -2.29
N ARG A 134 10.75 -7.28 -1.53
CA ARG A 134 11.71 -8.38 -1.32
C ARG A 134 11.97 -9.14 -2.62
N ALA A 135 10.92 -9.41 -3.40
CA ALA A 135 11.03 -10.06 -4.70
C ALA A 135 11.90 -9.24 -5.67
N GLU A 136 11.70 -7.93 -5.73
CA GLU A 136 12.56 -7.03 -6.52
C GLU A 136 14.02 -7.07 -6.09
N LYS A 137 14.26 -7.02 -4.77
CA LYS A 137 15.62 -7.12 -4.23
C LYS A 137 16.27 -8.45 -4.59
N LYS A 138 15.55 -9.57 -4.51
CA LYS A 138 16.02 -10.91 -4.91
C LYS A 138 16.39 -10.94 -6.39
N PHE A 139 15.54 -10.37 -7.26
CA PHE A 139 15.83 -10.25 -8.68
C PHE A 139 17.11 -9.45 -8.94
N LEU A 140 17.23 -8.25 -8.35
CA LEU A 140 18.41 -7.39 -8.51
C LEU A 140 19.73 -8.08 -8.10
N ILE A 141 19.72 -8.85 -7.01
CA ILE A 141 20.89 -9.62 -6.57
C ILE A 141 21.23 -10.75 -7.56
N LYS A 142 20.23 -11.42 -8.13
CA LYS A 142 20.42 -12.48 -9.13
C LYS A 142 20.98 -11.91 -10.43
N GLU A 143 20.46 -10.76 -10.86
CA GLU A 143 20.89 -10.07 -12.07
C GLU A 143 22.31 -9.53 -11.97
N ALA A 144 22.69 -8.94 -10.84
CA ALA A 144 24.08 -8.51 -10.62
C ALA A 144 25.11 -9.63 -10.83
N LYS A 145 24.71 -10.90 -10.67
CA LYS A 145 25.56 -12.07 -10.91
C LYS A 145 25.56 -12.56 -12.37
N LYS A 146 24.57 -12.16 -13.18
CA LYS A 146 24.31 -12.68 -14.53
C LYS A 146 24.73 -11.75 -15.68
N ILE A 147 25.33 -10.58 -15.41
CA ILE A 147 25.68 -9.50 -16.38
C ILE A 147 26.58 -9.93 -17.58
N LYS A 148 26.88 -11.22 -17.78
CA LYS A 148 27.65 -11.73 -18.92
C LYS A 148 26.86 -12.39 -20.06
N VAL A 149 25.53 -12.50 -20.01
CA VAL A 149 24.78 -13.19 -21.08
C VAL A 149 23.67 -12.29 -21.64
N GLN A 150 24.02 -11.44 -22.62
CA GLN A 150 23.05 -10.80 -23.49
C GLN A 150 22.78 -11.72 -24.69
N SER A 151 21.70 -12.50 -24.63
CA SER A 151 21.07 -13.02 -25.84
C SER A 151 19.87 -12.13 -26.16
N SER A 152 20.00 -11.30 -27.19
CA SER A 152 18.85 -10.65 -27.81
C SER A 152 17.90 -11.74 -28.31
N ALA A 153 16.68 -11.78 -27.76
CA ALA A 153 15.63 -12.58 -28.36
C ALA A 153 15.28 -11.91 -29.71
N ALA A 154 15.37 -12.66 -30.81
CA ALA A 154 15.07 -12.13 -32.14
C ALA A 154 13.61 -11.64 -32.28
N LYS A 155 12.72 -12.07 -31.38
CA LYS A 155 11.29 -11.73 -31.36
C LYS A 155 10.75 -11.60 -29.92
N PRO A 156 10.87 -10.41 -29.30
CA PRO A 156 10.41 -10.13 -27.93
C PRO A 156 8.99 -10.61 -27.60
N LEU A 157 8.02 -10.28 -28.46
CA LEU A 157 6.63 -10.59 -28.21
C LEU A 157 6.34 -12.10 -28.22
N GLU A 158 6.83 -12.83 -29.23
CA GLU A 158 6.66 -14.28 -29.33
C GLU A 158 7.29 -14.99 -28.11
N PHE A 159 8.41 -14.45 -27.61
CA PHE A 159 9.06 -14.98 -26.41
C PHE A 159 8.19 -14.82 -25.16
N ILE A 160 7.60 -13.63 -24.94
CA ILE A 160 6.68 -13.40 -23.81
C ILE A 160 5.41 -14.24 -23.94
N GLN A 161 4.81 -14.28 -25.14
CA GLN A 161 3.60 -15.09 -25.43
C GLN A 161 3.82 -16.58 -25.17
N THR A 162 5.04 -17.07 -25.35
CA THR A 162 5.39 -18.47 -25.05
C THR A 162 5.71 -18.68 -23.58
N ALA A 163 6.33 -17.70 -22.93
CA ALA A 163 6.79 -17.81 -21.55
C ALA A 163 5.66 -17.68 -20.52
N ILE A 164 4.74 -16.73 -20.70
CA ILE A 164 3.70 -16.43 -19.71
C ILE A 164 2.75 -17.60 -19.45
N PRO A 165 2.21 -18.31 -20.48
CA PRO A 165 1.36 -19.48 -20.23
C PRO A 165 2.06 -20.55 -19.40
N LYS A 166 3.35 -20.79 -19.64
CA LYS A 166 4.16 -21.76 -18.87
C LYS A 166 4.34 -21.31 -17.42
N ILE A 167 4.60 -20.02 -17.20
CA ILE A 167 4.72 -19.46 -15.85
C ILE A 167 3.39 -19.59 -15.10
N ALA A 168 2.30 -19.24 -15.77
CA ALA A 168 0.94 -19.32 -15.22
C ALA A 168 0.61 -20.76 -14.80
N GLU A 169 0.85 -21.74 -15.68
CA GLU A 169 0.69 -23.17 -15.39
C GLU A 169 1.58 -23.65 -14.23
N GLU A 170 2.87 -23.30 -14.22
CA GLU A 170 3.82 -23.68 -13.17
C GLU A 170 3.47 -23.12 -11.79
N THR A 171 2.75 -21.99 -11.74
CA THR A 171 2.47 -21.24 -10.50
C THR A 171 1.01 -21.28 -10.08
N GLY A 172 0.12 -21.83 -10.89
CA GLY A 172 -1.33 -21.84 -10.65
C GLY A 172 -1.98 -20.47 -10.79
N PHE A 173 -1.42 -19.58 -11.61
CA PHE A 173 -2.04 -18.30 -11.96
C PHE A 173 -2.92 -18.49 -13.20
N ASP A 174 -4.06 -17.84 -13.22
CA ASP A 174 -4.80 -17.60 -14.45
C ASP A 174 -4.09 -16.51 -15.26
N TYR A 175 -4.25 -16.54 -16.57
CA TYR A 175 -3.72 -15.48 -17.42
C TYR A 175 -4.67 -15.10 -18.55
N ARG A 176 -4.63 -13.82 -18.91
CA ARG A 176 -5.33 -13.27 -20.08
C ARG A 176 -4.41 -12.36 -20.88
N VAL A 177 -4.59 -12.37 -22.19
CA VAL A 177 -3.83 -11.52 -23.12
C VAL A 177 -4.78 -10.56 -23.79
N ILE A 178 -4.44 -9.27 -23.76
CA ILE A 178 -5.20 -8.20 -24.39
C ILE A 178 -4.31 -7.52 -25.42
N HIS A 179 -4.78 -7.43 -26.66
CA HIS A 179 -4.08 -6.70 -27.72
C HIS A 179 -4.82 -5.40 -28.01
N ASN A 180 -4.14 -4.28 -27.80
CA ASN A 180 -4.67 -2.97 -28.15
C ASN A 180 -4.04 -2.48 -29.46
N ALA A 181 -4.70 -2.81 -30.58
CA ALA A 181 -4.21 -2.46 -31.92
C ALA A 181 -4.00 -0.94 -32.11
N SER A 182 -4.89 -0.12 -31.52
CA SER A 182 -4.79 1.35 -31.63
C SER A 182 -3.56 1.91 -30.93
N LYS A 183 -3.04 1.19 -29.92
CA LYS A 183 -1.87 1.60 -29.12
C LYS A 183 -0.61 0.80 -29.42
N GLY A 184 -0.71 -0.26 -30.23
CA GLY A 184 0.41 -1.16 -30.50
C GLY A 184 0.94 -1.83 -29.22
N THR A 185 0.06 -2.13 -28.27
CA THR A 185 0.42 -2.77 -26.99
C THR A 185 -0.14 -4.18 -26.88
N TYR A 186 0.64 -5.05 -26.24
CA TYR A 186 0.21 -6.38 -25.81
C TYR A 186 0.33 -6.47 -24.29
N GLU A 187 -0.78 -6.77 -23.64
CA GLU A 187 -0.89 -6.79 -22.21
C GLU A 187 -1.16 -8.23 -21.76
N PHE A 188 -0.40 -8.67 -20.78
CA PHE A 188 -0.46 -9.99 -20.20
C PHE A 188 -0.78 -9.82 -18.74
N TYR A 189 -1.98 -10.21 -18.35
CA TYR A 189 -2.42 -10.21 -16.97
C TYR A 189 -2.29 -11.61 -16.45
N MET A 190 -1.64 -11.76 -15.30
CA MET A 190 -1.59 -12.99 -14.55
C MET A 190 -2.25 -12.70 -13.21
N GLU A 191 -3.27 -13.46 -12.83
CA GLU A 191 -4.00 -13.27 -11.58
C GLU A 191 -4.24 -14.61 -10.86
N THR A 192 -4.34 -14.58 -9.54
CA THR A 192 -4.78 -15.70 -8.70
C THR A 192 -5.59 -15.12 -7.56
N ILE A 193 -6.60 -15.85 -7.10
CA ILE A 193 -7.44 -15.44 -5.97
C ILE A 193 -7.10 -16.32 -4.78
N LEU A 194 -6.91 -15.70 -3.62
CA LEU A 194 -6.88 -16.39 -2.34
C LEU A 194 -8.31 -16.41 -1.81
N ASP A 195 -9.08 -17.41 -2.26
CA ASP A 195 -10.53 -17.52 -2.00
C ASP A 195 -10.89 -17.40 -0.53
N GLU A 196 -10.02 -17.88 0.38
CA GLU A 196 -10.24 -17.82 1.82
C GLU A 196 -10.30 -16.38 2.38
N TYR A 197 -9.76 -15.41 1.63
CA TYR A 197 -9.59 -14.02 2.08
C TYR A 197 -10.16 -12.99 1.11
N ASP A 198 -10.82 -13.44 0.03
CA ASP A 198 -11.26 -12.59 -1.09
C ASP A 198 -10.15 -11.63 -1.55
N PHE A 199 -8.91 -12.13 -1.57
CA PHE A 199 -7.72 -11.34 -1.86
C PHE A 199 -7.11 -11.78 -3.19
N ASP A 200 -7.19 -10.91 -4.17
CA ASP A 200 -6.59 -11.14 -5.47
C ASP A 200 -5.09 -10.82 -5.45
N LEU A 201 -4.35 -11.53 -6.27
CA LEU A 201 -2.92 -11.36 -6.50
C LEU A 201 -2.71 -11.27 -7.99
N TRP A 202 -2.12 -10.19 -8.49
CA TRP A 202 -1.87 -10.06 -9.92
C TRP A 202 -0.51 -9.49 -10.25
N VAL A 203 -0.02 -9.87 -11.43
CA VAL A 203 1.16 -9.31 -12.08
C VAL A 203 0.76 -9.01 -13.53
N MET A 204 1.03 -7.79 -13.97
CA MET A 204 0.82 -7.38 -15.35
C MET A 204 2.17 -7.20 -16.04
N ALA A 205 2.27 -7.68 -17.27
CA ALA A 205 3.31 -7.31 -18.21
C ALA A 205 2.70 -6.63 -19.43
N MET A 206 3.26 -5.51 -19.89
CA MET A 206 2.82 -4.80 -21.09
C MET A 206 4.01 -4.59 -22.03
N VAL A 207 3.91 -5.13 -23.23
CA VAL A 207 4.85 -4.89 -24.32
C VAL A 207 4.32 -3.72 -25.15
N SER A 208 5.07 -2.61 -25.17
CA SER A 208 4.76 -1.41 -25.95
C SER A 208 5.70 -1.34 -27.15
N MET A 209 5.17 -1.61 -28.34
CA MET A 209 5.93 -1.48 -29.58
C MET A 209 6.30 -0.02 -29.88
N PRO A 210 5.43 0.98 -29.65
CA PRO A 210 5.81 2.38 -29.84
C PRO A 210 6.95 2.84 -28.91
N ASP A 211 6.92 2.41 -27.64
CA ASP A 211 7.95 2.82 -26.67
C ASP A 211 9.23 1.99 -26.76
N GLN A 212 9.21 0.86 -27.49
CA GLN A 212 10.26 -0.15 -27.50
C GLN A 212 10.57 -0.68 -26.08
N LYS A 213 9.54 -0.84 -25.25
CA LYS A 213 9.66 -1.23 -23.84
C LYS A 213 8.73 -2.34 -23.42
N ILE A 214 9.14 -3.03 -22.35
CA ILE A 214 8.34 -3.99 -21.60
C ILE A 214 8.17 -3.43 -20.20
N TYR A 215 6.93 -3.29 -19.78
CA TYR A 215 6.55 -2.81 -18.47
C TYR A 215 6.06 -4.00 -17.66
N VAL A 216 6.55 -4.17 -16.44
CA VAL A 216 6.15 -5.28 -15.55
C VAL A 216 5.88 -4.73 -14.17
N GLY A 217 4.73 -5.06 -13.59
CA GLY A 217 4.39 -4.60 -12.25
C GLY A 217 3.11 -5.20 -11.69
N ASN A 218 2.74 -4.74 -10.51
CA ASN A 218 1.50 -5.02 -9.78
C ASN A 218 1.03 -3.76 -9.05
N ARG A 219 0.11 -3.86 -8.08
CA ARG A 219 -0.39 -2.70 -7.30
C ARG A 219 0.72 -1.87 -6.65
N CYS A 220 1.80 -2.52 -6.23
CA CYS A 220 2.79 -1.94 -5.33
C CYS A 220 4.09 -1.52 -6.01
N LEU A 221 4.40 -2.13 -7.16
CA LEU A 221 5.70 -2.01 -7.78
C LEU A 221 5.59 -2.09 -9.30
N PHE A 222 6.42 -1.31 -9.97
CA PHE A 222 6.53 -1.28 -11.41
C PHE A 222 7.98 -1.12 -11.87
N ARG A 223 8.33 -1.84 -12.94
CA ARG A 223 9.63 -1.82 -13.59
C ARG A 223 9.47 -1.80 -15.10
N ASN A 224 10.40 -1.16 -15.79
CA ASN A 224 10.49 -1.22 -17.25
C ASN A 224 11.81 -1.85 -17.68
N PHE A 225 11.77 -2.44 -18.87
CA PHE A 225 12.85 -3.11 -19.56
C PHE A 225 12.83 -2.68 -21.02
N GLU A 226 13.98 -2.62 -21.67
CA GLU A 226 14.03 -2.45 -23.13
C GLU A 226 13.56 -3.74 -23.82
N LEU A 227 13.02 -3.67 -25.05
CA LEU A 227 12.62 -4.90 -25.79
C LEU A 227 13.78 -5.90 -25.93
N SER A 228 15.02 -5.44 -26.04
CA SER A 228 16.21 -6.29 -26.06
C SER A 228 16.42 -7.09 -24.75
N GLU A 229 15.81 -6.65 -23.65
CA GLU A 229 15.90 -7.25 -22.32
C GLU A 229 14.73 -8.19 -22.02
N THR A 230 14.02 -8.68 -23.04
CA THR A 230 12.84 -9.55 -22.88
C THR A 230 13.07 -10.74 -21.93
N ALA A 231 14.23 -11.41 -22.03
CA ALA A 231 14.55 -12.53 -21.15
C ALA A 231 14.64 -12.10 -19.67
N LEU A 232 15.12 -10.88 -19.39
CA LEU A 232 15.17 -10.31 -18.04
C LEU A 232 13.78 -9.95 -17.54
N ALA A 233 12.93 -9.38 -18.41
CA ALA A 233 11.53 -9.09 -18.07
C ALA A 233 10.77 -10.37 -17.69
N VAL A 234 10.94 -11.45 -18.46
CA VAL A 234 10.34 -12.76 -18.15
C VAL A 234 10.87 -13.35 -16.85
N GLU A 235 12.18 -13.26 -16.60
CA GLU A 235 12.75 -13.70 -15.33
C GLU A 235 12.23 -12.88 -14.15
N TYR A 236 12.05 -11.57 -14.34
CA TYR A 236 11.47 -10.69 -13.33
C TYR A 236 10.02 -11.07 -13.01
N ILE A 237 9.19 -11.34 -14.02
CA ILE A 237 7.82 -11.86 -13.86
C ILE A 237 7.84 -13.16 -13.04
N LYS A 238 8.72 -14.11 -13.39
CA LYS A 238 8.88 -15.36 -12.64
C LYS A 238 9.21 -15.14 -11.18
N VAL A 239 10.17 -14.26 -10.89
CA VAL A 239 10.59 -13.97 -9.51
C VAL A 239 9.47 -13.28 -8.73
N LEU A 240 8.77 -12.32 -9.33
CA LEU A 240 7.62 -11.66 -8.72
C LEU A 240 6.53 -12.67 -8.38
N ILE A 241 6.03 -13.42 -9.37
CA ILE A 241 4.95 -14.39 -9.16
C ILE A 241 5.35 -15.43 -8.14
N LYS A 242 6.53 -16.05 -8.29
CA LYS A 242 6.98 -17.10 -7.36
C LYS A 242 7.09 -16.57 -5.93
N THR A 243 7.74 -15.41 -5.74
CA THR A 243 7.95 -14.85 -4.40
C THR A 243 6.63 -14.41 -3.78
N SER A 244 5.76 -13.74 -4.56
CA SER A 244 4.43 -13.36 -4.10
C SER A 244 3.59 -14.58 -3.76
N ASN A 245 3.58 -15.62 -4.58
CA ASN A 245 2.78 -16.81 -4.31
C ASN A 245 3.28 -17.59 -3.09
N GLU A 246 4.59 -17.77 -2.94
CA GLU A 246 5.17 -18.54 -1.83
C GLU A 246 5.15 -17.77 -0.49
N GLU A 247 5.57 -16.50 -0.50
CA GLU A 247 5.64 -15.70 0.73
C GLU A 247 4.25 -15.16 1.10
N LEU A 248 3.48 -14.63 0.15
CA LEU A 248 2.20 -14.01 0.49
C LEU A 248 1.18 -15.05 0.93
N ARG A 249 1.05 -16.21 0.29
CA ARG A 249 0.10 -17.25 0.79
C ARG A 249 0.41 -17.66 2.22
N LYS A 250 1.70 -17.84 2.54
CA LYS A 250 2.13 -18.22 3.88
C LYS A 250 1.91 -17.10 4.89
N GLU A 251 2.32 -15.88 4.54
CA GLU A 251 2.19 -14.72 5.42
C GLU A 251 0.72 -14.34 5.60
N VAL A 252 -0.11 -14.32 4.55
CA VAL A 252 -1.56 -14.04 4.61
C VAL A 252 -2.27 -15.03 5.52
N LYS A 253 -1.98 -16.34 5.43
CA LYS A 253 -2.58 -17.30 6.36
C LYS A 253 -2.26 -16.97 7.81
N THR A 254 -0.98 -16.80 8.11
CA THR A 254 -0.55 -16.40 9.47
C THR A 254 -1.14 -15.05 9.86
N PHE A 255 -1.30 -14.14 8.91
CA PHE A 255 -1.79 -12.78 9.14
C PHE A 255 -3.29 -12.79 9.45
N CYS A 256 -4.12 -13.42 8.62
CA CYS A 256 -5.56 -13.46 8.80
C CYS A 256 -5.98 -14.25 10.05
N ASP A 257 -5.27 -15.32 10.40
CA ASP A 257 -5.46 -16.03 11.68
C ASP A 257 -5.29 -15.06 12.88
N GLU A 258 -4.46 -14.02 12.74
CA GLU A 258 -4.22 -13.01 13.78
C GLU A 258 -5.29 -11.91 13.83
N PHE A 259 -6.23 -11.85 12.89
CA PHE A 259 -7.30 -10.84 12.83
C PHE A 259 -8.73 -11.41 12.93
N GLU A 260 -8.89 -12.69 13.27
CA GLU A 260 -10.17 -13.25 13.73
C GLU A 260 -10.50 -12.71 15.14
N ILE A 261 -10.83 -11.43 15.22
CA ILE A 261 -11.03 -10.73 16.49
C ILE A 261 -12.52 -10.75 16.84
N ASN A 262 -12.85 -11.37 17.97
CA ASN A 262 -14.17 -11.23 18.57
C ASN A 262 -14.33 -9.80 19.15
N PRO A 263 -15.41 -9.05 18.84
CA PRO A 263 -15.59 -7.67 19.32
C PRO A 263 -15.47 -7.52 20.85
N ARG A 264 -15.96 -8.51 21.60
CA ARG A 264 -15.85 -8.49 23.06
C ARG A 264 -14.40 -8.71 23.53
N LEU A 265 -13.64 -9.56 22.85
CA LEU A 265 -12.22 -9.77 23.16
C LEU A 265 -11.39 -8.54 22.79
N PHE A 266 -11.72 -7.86 21.68
CA PHE A 266 -11.13 -6.59 21.29
C PHE A 266 -11.22 -5.57 22.43
N ASP A 267 -12.42 -5.30 22.95
CA ASP A 267 -12.63 -4.31 24.00
C ASP A 267 -11.86 -4.65 25.28
N ILE A 268 -11.87 -5.93 25.68
CA ILE A 268 -11.13 -6.42 26.84
C ILE A 268 -9.63 -6.19 26.66
N THR A 269 -9.09 -6.57 25.50
CA THR A 269 -7.66 -6.46 25.22
C THR A 269 -7.23 -5.00 25.12
N LYS A 270 -8.02 -4.16 24.44
CA LYS A 270 -7.79 -2.72 24.34
C LYS A 270 -7.69 -2.05 25.72
N ASN A 271 -8.67 -2.31 26.59
CA ASN A 271 -8.68 -1.76 27.95
C ASN A 271 -7.55 -2.32 28.81
N SER A 272 -7.18 -3.59 28.62
CA SER A 272 -6.04 -4.20 29.33
C SER A 272 -4.72 -3.54 28.97
N ILE A 273 -4.47 -3.24 27.69
CA ILE A 273 -3.26 -2.55 27.22
C ILE A 273 -3.18 -1.14 27.83
N LYS A 274 -4.28 -0.37 27.77
CA LYS A 274 -4.35 0.98 28.37
C LYS A 274 -4.05 0.95 29.86
N THR A 275 -4.73 0.05 30.59
CA THR A 275 -4.54 -0.12 32.03
C THR A 275 -3.08 -0.47 32.38
N MET A 276 -2.45 -1.38 31.64
CA MET A 276 -1.05 -1.76 31.88
C MET A 276 -0.09 -0.58 31.65
N LEU A 277 -0.31 0.22 30.60
CA LEU A 277 0.50 1.41 30.32
C LEU A 277 0.35 2.47 31.41
N GLU A 278 -0.86 2.76 31.86
CA GLU A 278 -1.14 3.69 32.95
C GLU A 278 -0.51 3.26 34.26
N MET A 279 -0.65 1.99 34.62
CA MET A 279 -0.03 1.43 35.83
C MET A 279 1.50 1.56 35.75
N ASN A 280 2.09 1.25 34.60
CA ASN A 280 3.53 1.35 34.41
C ASN A 280 4.01 2.80 34.48
N TYR A 281 3.28 3.76 33.89
CA TYR A 281 3.56 5.19 34.02
C TYR A 281 3.53 5.63 35.48
N ASN A 282 2.47 5.30 36.22
CA ASN A 282 2.34 5.66 37.64
C ASN A 282 3.46 5.05 38.50
N TYR A 283 3.95 3.86 38.16
CA TYR A 283 4.99 3.18 38.93
C TYR A 283 6.41 3.65 38.58
N SER A 284 6.72 3.82 37.29
CA SER A 284 8.08 4.02 36.78
C SER A 284 8.34 5.42 36.23
N GLY A 285 7.30 6.20 35.95
CA GLY A 285 7.37 7.50 35.29
C GLY A 285 7.63 7.42 33.77
N ILE A 286 7.56 6.24 33.16
CA ILE A 286 7.78 6.08 31.70
C ILE A 286 6.60 6.68 30.94
N GLU A 287 6.82 7.81 30.28
CA GLU A 287 5.83 8.40 29.38
C GLU A 287 5.45 7.44 28.25
N TYR A 288 4.16 7.39 27.94
CA TYR A 288 3.64 6.61 26.82
C TYR A 288 2.66 7.39 25.95
N GLY A 289 2.53 6.92 24.72
CA GLY A 289 1.48 7.31 23.78
C GLY A 289 0.84 6.05 23.19
N ILE A 290 -0.44 6.14 22.85
CA ILE A 290 -1.19 5.02 22.27
C ILE A 290 -1.96 5.51 21.05
N ASN A 291 -1.81 4.84 19.92
CA ASN A 291 -2.68 5.03 18.76
C ASN A 291 -3.44 3.73 18.51
N ASP A 292 -4.72 3.75 18.86
CA ASP A 292 -5.69 2.66 18.75
C ASP A 292 -6.71 2.92 17.63
N SER A 293 -6.32 3.70 16.61
CA SER A 293 -7.18 4.00 15.45
C SER A 293 -7.52 2.77 14.60
N MET A 294 -6.72 1.70 14.70
CA MET A 294 -6.95 0.43 14.03
C MET A 294 -7.61 -0.58 14.98
N LYS A 295 -8.56 -1.37 14.47
CA LYS A 295 -9.22 -2.49 15.18
C LYS A 295 -8.36 -3.73 15.25
N THR A 296 -7.42 -3.83 14.33
CA THR A 296 -6.55 -5.00 14.15
C THR A 296 -5.32 -4.95 15.06
N GLN A 297 -4.79 -3.77 15.31
CA GLN A 297 -3.57 -3.57 16.06
C GLN A 297 -3.59 -2.26 16.85
N VAL A 298 -2.69 -2.16 17.81
CA VAL A 298 -2.42 -0.92 18.54
C VAL A 298 -0.96 -0.54 18.40
N MET A 299 -0.73 0.74 18.14
CA MET A 299 0.59 1.33 18.14
C MET A 299 0.85 1.94 19.51
N VAL A 300 1.94 1.52 20.15
CA VAL A 300 2.35 2.03 21.47
C VAL A 300 3.71 2.71 21.33
N TYR A 301 3.84 3.88 21.94
CA TYR A 301 5.07 4.66 21.99
C TYR A 301 5.51 4.77 23.44
N LEU A 302 6.79 4.52 23.74
CA LEU A 302 7.36 4.66 25.08
C LEU A 302 8.60 5.54 25.03
N GLN A 303 8.73 6.50 25.94
CA GLN A 303 9.97 7.26 26.07
C GLN A 303 11.10 6.36 26.60
N ASP A 304 12.32 6.53 26.07
CA ASP A 304 13.46 5.78 26.58
C ASP A 304 14.01 6.43 27.86
N ILE A 305 13.85 5.74 28.99
CA ILE A 305 14.27 6.17 30.34
C ILE A 305 15.73 6.66 30.40
N ASN A 306 16.60 6.11 29.56
CA ASN A 306 18.03 6.45 29.59
C ASN A 306 18.43 7.47 28.51
N ASP A 307 17.51 7.86 27.64
CA ASP A 307 17.81 8.70 26.47
C ASP A 307 16.56 9.44 26.01
N ASN A 308 16.29 10.61 26.60
CA ASN A 308 15.13 11.46 26.27
C ASN A 308 15.09 11.89 24.78
N ALA A 309 16.17 11.69 24.02
CA ALA A 309 16.17 11.93 22.58
C ALA A 309 15.62 10.74 21.76
N LYS A 310 15.24 9.64 22.42
CA LYS A 310 14.75 8.42 21.78
C LYS A 310 13.46 7.91 22.42
N MET A 311 12.75 7.11 21.63
CA MET A 311 11.54 6.42 22.04
C MET A 311 11.53 5.01 21.44
N PHE A 312 10.73 4.12 22.01
CA PHE A 312 10.33 2.87 21.39
C PHE A 312 8.99 3.07 20.68
N GLU A 313 8.88 2.52 19.50
CA GLU A 313 7.63 2.36 18.76
C GLU A 313 7.34 0.87 18.68
N VAL A 314 6.13 0.49 19.05
CA VAL A 314 5.66 -0.89 19.18
C VAL A 314 4.38 -1.03 18.40
N CYS A 315 4.28 -2.12 17.65
CA CYS A 315 3.08 -2.50 16.93
C CYS A 315 2.71 -3.91 17.42
N ILE A 316 1.53 -4.05 18.01
CA ILE A 316 1.05 -5.31 18.57
C ILE A 316 -0.40 -5.54 18.14
N THR A 317 -0.71 -6.73 17.63
CA THR A 317 -2.10 -7.12 17.33
C THR A 317 -2.84 -7.46 18.62
N TYR A 318 -4.17 -7.33 18.63
CA TYR A 318 -4.94 -7.72 19.81
C TYR A 318 -4.79 -9.22 20.12
N ASN A 319 -4.61 -10.07 19.10
CA ASN A 319 -4.36 -11.50 19.28
C ASN A 319 -2.93 -11.81 19.76
N GLU A 320 -1.91 -11.08 19.30
CA GLU A 320 -0.54 -11.15 19.86
C GLU A 320 -0.52 -10.83 21.35
N PHE A 321 -1.21 -9.77 21.76
CA PHE A 321 -1.34 -9.43 23.17
C PHE A 321 -2.07 -10.54 23.93
N SER A 322 -3.22 -10.99 23.42
CA SER A 322 -4.08 -11.96 24.11
C SER A 322 -3.38 -13.30 24.34
N ARG A 323 -2.47 -13.72 23.45
CA ARG A 323 -1.67 -14.94 23.61
C ARG A 323 -0.63 -14.84 24.72
N ASN A 324 -0.06 -13.66 24.98
CA ASN A 324 0.96 -13.49 26.01
C ASN A 324 1.01 -12.05 26.56
N PRO A 325 0.07 -11.64 27.42
CA PRO A 325 0.05 -10.30 28.01
C PRO A 325 1.31 -10.00 28.84
N ASP A 326 1.90 -11.02 29.45
CA ASP A 326 3.12 -10.90 30.26
C ASP A 326 4.34 -10.47 29.44
N ALA A 327 4.40 -10.83 28.15
CA ALA A 327 5.46 -10.35 27.28
C ALA A 327 5.37 -8.83 27.08
N PHE A 328 4.15 -8.29 26.88
CA PHE A 328 3.95 -6.86 26.77
C PHE A 328 4.25 -6.16 28.10
N LYS A 329 3.79 -6.71 29.23
CA LYS A 329 4.09 -6.19 30.56
C LYS A 329 5.60 -6.08 30.81
N LYS A 330 6.35 -7.15 30.56
CA LYS A 330 7.82 -7.14 30.69
C LYS A 330 8.49 -6.12 29.77
N PHE A 331 7.93 -5.91 28.56
CA PHE A 331 8.46 -4.93 27.63
C PHE A 331 8.26 -3.50 28.13
N ILE A 332 7.08 -3.14 28.63
CA ILE A 332 6.83 -1.76 29.10
C ILE A 332 7.62 -1.44 30.38
N GLU A 333 7.91 -2.45 31.21
CA GLU A 333 8.78 -2.32 32.38
C GLU A 333 10.25 -2.15 31.96
N GLU A 334 10.75 -3.01 31.05
CA GLU A 334 12.18 -3.07 30.70
C GLU A 334 12.42 -3.33 29.19
N PRO A 335 12.17 -2.34 28.31
CA PRO A 335 12.11 -2.55 26.85
C PRO A 335 13.46 -2.97 26.21
N LYS A 336 14.57 -2.86 26.94
CA LYS A 336 15.93 -3.18 26.46
C LYS A 336 16.40 -4.59 26.81
N VAL A 337 15.71 -5.30 27.70
CA VAL A 337 16.18 -6.60 28.21
C VAL A 337 16.20 -7.65 27.13
N GLN A 338 15.24 -7.59 26.21
CA GLN A 338 15.13 -8.55 25.12
C GLN A 338 15.22 -7.85 23.77
N LYS A 339 15.98 -8.45 22.86
CA LYS A 339 16.10 -7.98 21.47
C LYS A 339 14.93 -8.43 20.59
N LYS A 340 14.18 -9.44 21.03
CA LYS A 340 13.08 -10.05 20.29
C LYS A 340 11.90 -10.21 21.22
N TRP A 341 10.74 -9.76 20.76
CA TRP A 341 9.46 -9.90 21.41
C TRP A 341 8.54 -10.67 20.46
N ASN A 342 7.39 -11.15 20.96
CA ASN A 342 6.34 -11.76 20.15
C ASN A 342 5.51 -10.73 19.37
N PHE A 343 5.93 -9.47 19.37
CA PHE A 343 5.35 -8.35 18.64
C PHE A 343 6.47 -7.48 18.08
N TRP A 344 6.14 -6.63 17.11
CA TRP A 344 7.12 -5.77 16.47
C TRP A 344 7.47 -4.57 17.35
N SER A 345 8.76 -4.26 17.46
CA SER A 345 9.23 -3.05 18.14
C SER A 345 10.49 -2.49 17.49
N ARG A 346 10.64 -1.16 17.54
CA ARG A 346 11.79 -0.45 17.00
C ARG A 346 12.09 0.81 17.81
N ARG A 347 13.38 1.10 18.01
CA ARG A 347 13.83 2.37 18.60
C ARG A 347 13.86 3.48 17.54
N LYS A 348 13.27 4.63 17.84
CA LYS A 348 13.20 5.83 16.98
C LYS A 348 13.69 7.08 17.72
N LYS A 349 13.94 8.16 16.98
CA LYS A 349 14.13 9.50 17.58
C LYS A 349 12.82 9.93 18.23
N TYR A 350 12.92 10.52 19.42
CA TYR A 350 11.77 11.05 20.15
C TYR A 350 11.00 12.07 19.30
N ASN A 351 9.67 12.03 19.40
CA ASN A 351 8.80 12.99 18.74
C ASN A 351 7.58 13.25 19.63
N GLN A 352 7.52 14.47 20.16
CA GLN A 352 6.50 14.95 21.10
C GLN A 352 5.06 14.68 20.63
N LYS A 353 4.80 14.73 19.32
CA LYS A 353 3.45 14.53 18.75
C LYS A 353 2.80 13.19 19.09
N TYR A 354 3.60 12.18 19.46
CA TYR A 354 3.10 10.86 19.85
C TYR A 354 2.75 10.77 21.34
N PHE A 355 3.09 11.80 22.13
CA PHE A 355 2.91 11.87 23.58
C PHE A 355 1.97 13.01 24.02
N ASP A 356 1.46 13.82 23.07
CA ASP A 356 0.55 14.93 23.39
C ASP A 356 -0.80 14.43 23.97
N GLU A 357 -1.39 15.23 24.87
CA GLU A 357 -2.47 14.91 25.85
C GLU A 357 -3.67 14.09 25.33
N LYS A 358 -3.96 14.12 24.02
CA LYS A 358 -5.04 13.33 23.39
C LYS A 358 -4.85 11.80 23.46
N PHE A 359 -3.71 11.33 23.96
CA PHE A 359 -3.39 9.90 24.11
C PHE A 359 -3.36 9.43 25.57
N GLN A 360 -3.81 10.25 26.53
CA GLN A 360 -3.71 9.97 27.97
C GLN A 360 -5.05 9.98 28.75
N THR A 361 -6.18 10.25 28.12
CA THR A 361 -7.48 10.25 28.82
C THR A 361 -8.31 9.02 28.48
N ILE A 362 -8.51 8.16 29.47
CA ILE A 362 -9.74 7.37 29.56
C ILE A 362 -10.86 8.41 29.75
N GLU A 363 -11.74 8.58 28.76
CA GLU A 363 -13.03 9.24 29.02
C GLU A 363 -13.70 8.43 30.14
N GLN A 364 -13.81 9.02 31.33
CA GLN A 364 -14.47 8.43 32.49
C GLN A 364 -15.98 8.33 32.28
#